data_AF-A0ABC9GWH7-F1
#
_entry.id   AF-A0ABC9GWH7-F1
#
_cell.length_a   1.000
_cell.length_b   1.000
_cell.length_c   1.000
_cell.angle_alpha   90.00
_cell.angle_beta   90.00
_cell.angle_gamma   90.00
#
_symmetry.space_group_name_H-M   'P 1'
#
loop_
_entity.id
_entity.type
_entity.pdbx_description
1 polymer ?
#
loop_
_entity_poly.entity_id
_entity_poly.type
_entity_poly.pdbx_seq_one_letter_code
_entity_poly.pdbx_strand_id
1 'polypeptide(L)'
;MEKKRKEMEKAKSGLRLAMEELCLYSSGDEKEEQVQVKAQEQPRSSTMDLLSVSKQLLRVLDEIGPTLLVLRQDIQQNIQRLQDLLETDSSKYASLTAIVTEEVEQGTVKKTKSCTRAIIWLSRSISFSKCLMERLLKAPELSLSEIVEEAYAKTLKPWHGWISSAAYKLSGSNEARPRKRGSHSAADG
;
A
#
# COMPACT_ATOMS: atom_id res chain seq x y z
N MET A 1 -22.29 -21.47 -13.47
CA MET A 1 -20.92 -21.81 -13.93
C MET A 1 -20.24 -20.61 -14.60
N GLU A 2 -20.88 -19.92 -15.56
CA GLU A 2 -20.33 -18.77 -16.30
C GLU A 2 -19.91 -17.56 -15.42
N LYS A 3 -20.70 -17.21 -14.41
CA LYS A 3 -20.40 -16.09 -13.49
C LYS A 3 -19.11 -16.32 -12.68
N LYS A 4 -18.95 -17.53 -12.12
CA LYS A 4 -17.72 -17.93 -11.40
C LYS A 4 -16.48 -17.93 -12.32
N ARG A 5 -16.64 -18.28 -13.60
CA ARG A 5 -15.57 -18.26 -14.61
C ARG A 5 -15.16 -16.83 -14.97
N LYS A 6 -16.12 -15.91 -15.17
CA LYS A 6 -15.85 -14.49 -15.43
C LYS A 6 -15.21 -13.79 -14.22
N GLU A 7 -15.65 -14.11 -13.00
CA GLU A 7 -15.00 -13.64 -11.77
C GLU A 7 -13.57 -14.20 -11.61
N MET A 8 -13.36 -15.45 -12.02
CA MET A 8 -12.04 -16.09 -12.00
C MET A 8 -11.07 -15.45 -12.99
N GLU A 9 -11.51 -15.14 -14.21
CA GLU A 9 -10.73 -14.44 -15.24
C GLU A 9 -10.44 -12.98 -14.85
N LYS A 10 -11.42 -12.24 -14.33
CA LYS A 10 -11.21 -10.88 -13.82
C LYS A 10 -10.19 -10.83 -12.68
N ALA A 11 -10.23 -11.82 -11.79
CA ALA A 11 -9.26 -11.95 -10.70
C ALA A 11 -7.88 -12.43 -11.17
N LYS A 12 -7.82 -13.23 -12.25
CA LYS A 12 -6.55 -13.63 -12.91
C LYS A 12 -5.88 -12.41 -13.56
N SER A 13 -6.67 -11.52 -14.15
CA SER A 13 -6.22 -10.20 -14.63
C SER A 13 -5.73 -9.31 -13.50
N GLY A 14 -6.46 -9.19 -12.38
CA GLY A 14 -6.05 -8.35 -11.25
C GLY A 14 -4.74 -8.81 -10.59
N LEU A 15 -4.51 -10.12 -10.52
CA LEU A 15 -3.25 -10.68 -10.03
C LEU A 15 -2.09 -10.43 -11.00
N ARG A 16 -2.34 -10.62 -12.30
CA ARG A 16 -1.34 -10.37 -13.35
C ARG A 16 -0.92 -8.91 -13.39
N LEU A 17 -1.88 -8.00 -13.22
CA LEU A 17 -1.64 -6.56 -13.14
C LEU A 17 -0.84 -6.19 -11.89
N ALA A 18 -1.12 -6.81 -10.74
CA ALA A 18 -0.32 -6.63 -9.53
C ALA A 18 1.10 -7.22 -9.67
N MET A 19 1.27 -8.27 -10.46
CA MET A 19 2.58 -8.83 -10.85
C MET A 19 3.36 -7.87 -11.75
N GLU A 20 2.70 -7.21 -12.70
CA GLU A 20 3.28 -6.17 -13.55
C GLU A 20 3.66 -4.92 -12.72
N GLU A 21 2.85 -4.52 -11.73
CA GLU A 21 3.18 -3.46 -10.78
C GLU A 21 4.40 -3.79 -9.89
N LEU A 22 4.52 -5.05 -9.46
CA LEU A 22 5.70 -5.51 -8.71
C LEU A 22 6.96 -5.49 -9.58
N CYS A 23 6.83 -5.74 -10.89
CA CYS A 23 7.93 -5.67 -11.84
C CYS A 23 8.46 -4.24 -12.05
N LEU A 24 7.56 -3.24 -12.01
CA LEU A 24 7.92 -1.80 -12.08
C LEU A 24 8.74 -1.32 -10.86
N TYR A 25 8.63 -2.00 -9.72
CA TYR A 25 9.43 -1.69 -8.52
C TYR A 25 10.93 -2.03 -8.72
N SER A 26 11.26 -2.89 -9.69
CA SER A 26 12.64 -3.29 -10.00
C SER A 26 13.34 -2.41 -11.05
N SER A 27 12.60 -1.54 -11.74
CA SER A 27 13.19 -0.55 -12.64
C SER A 27 13.48 0.71 -11.85
N GLY A 28 14.63 0.72 -11.18
CA GLY A 28 15.28 1.97 -10.81
C GLY A 28 15.41 2.84 -12.07
N ASP A 29 15.08 4.11 -11.91
CA ASP A 29 15.39 5.15 -12.89
C ASP A 29 16.89 5.16 -13.16
N GLU A 30 17.34 4.46 -14.21
CA GLU A 30 18.64 4.68 -14.81
C GLU A 30 18.44 5.06 -16.26
N LYS A 31 18.64 6.36 -16.51
CA LYS A 31 18.80 6.93 -17.85
C LYS A 31 19.95 6.23 -18.55
N GLU A 32 19.74 5.94 -19.83
CA GLU A 32 20.65 5.29 -20.76
C GLU A 32 22.10 5.81 -20.69
N GLU A 33 23.06 4.90 -20.57
CA GLU A 33 24.22 4.89 -21.48
C GLU A 33 24.70 3.44 -21.69
N GLN A 34 24.96 3.11 -22.95
CA GLN A 34 25.21 1.75 -23.45
C GLN A 34 26.63 1.27 -23.09
N VAL A 35 26.77 0.13 -22.41
CA VAL A 35 27.88 -0.82 -22.64
C VAL A 35 27.39 -2.26 -22.42
N GLN A 36 27.81 -3.12 -23.34
CA GLN A 36 27.39 -4.50 -23.56
C GLN A 36 28.11 -5.50 -22.61
N VAL A 37 27.43 -6.62 -22.33
CA VAL A 37 27.93 -7.94 -21.85
C VAL A 37 27.95 -8.21 -20.33
N LYS A 38 26.87 -8.84 -19.81
CA LYS A 38 26.85 -10.20 -19.20
C LYS A 38 25.42 -10.54 -18.75
N ALA A 39 25.10 -11.84 -18.74
CA ALA A 39 23.80 -12.38 -18.33
C ALA A 39 23.29 -11.74 -17.03
N GLN A 40 22.40 -10.76 -17.16
CA GLN A 40 21.87 -10.01 -16.04
C GLN A 40 20.72 -10.85 -15.47
N GLU A 41 21.05 -11.64 -14.44
CA GLU A 41 20.02 -12.17 -13.55
C GLU A 41 19.09 -11.00 -13.21
N GLN A 42 17.80 -11.15 -13.56
CA GLN A 42 16.73 -10.28 -13.08
C GLN A 42 16.97 -10.00 -11.59
N PRO A 43 16.84 -8.76 -11.10
CA PRO A 43 17.04 -8.48 -9.68
C PRO A 43 16.12 -9.41 -8.89
N ARG A 44 16.68 -10.43 -8.23
CA ARG A 44 15.91 -11.38 -7.43
C ARG A 44 15.28 -10.54 -6.33
N SER A 45 13.98 -10.30 -6.42
CA SER A 45 13.25 -9.48 -5.47
C SER A 45 13.24 -10.22 -4.12
N SER A 46 14.07 -9.74 -3.19
CA SER A 46 14.36 -10.38 -1.90
C SER A 46 13.20 -10.21 -0.93
N THR A 47 12.74 -11.33 -0.34
CA THR A 47 11.70 -11.30 0.69
C THR A 47 12.18 -10.54 1.93
N MET A 48 13.46 -10.69 2.28
CA MET A 48 14.06 -10.00 3.42
C MET A 48 14.12 -8.48 3.21
N ASP A 49 14.36 -8.02 1.98
CA ASP A 49 14.42 -6.60 1.66
C ASP A 49 13.02 -5.97 1.80
N LEU A 50 11.99 -6.63 1.26
CA LEU A 50 10.60 -6.19 1.42
C LEU A 50 10.22 -6.11 2.90
N LEU A 51 10.57 -7.12 3.69
CA LEU A 51 10.33 -7.13 5.14
C LEU A 51 11.06 -6.00 5.86
N SER A 52 12.33 -5.76 5.50
CA SER A 52 13.14 -4.69 6.09
C SER A 52 12.55 -3.32 5.82
N VAL A 53 12.20 -3.02 4.56
CA VAL A 53 11.57 -1.75 4.18
C VAL A 53 10.20 -1.60 4.84
N SER A 54 9.40 -2.66 4.89
CA SER A 54 8.07 -2.63 5.53
C SER A 54 8.16 -2.37 7.04
N LYS A 55 9.19 -2.90 7.72
CA LYS A 55 9.44 -2.61 9.15
C LYS A 55 9.88 -1.16 9.39
N GLN A 56 10.68 -0.59 8.48
CA GLN A 56 11.03 0.84 8.55
C GLN A 56 9.79 1.72 8.33
N LEU A 57 8.91 1.31 7.43
CA LEU A 57 7.64 2.00 7.21
C LEU A 57 6.79 2.06 8.48
N LEU A 58 6.70 0.98 9.27
CA LEU A 58 5.97 1.02 10.55
C LEU A 58 6.46 2.16 11.46
N ARG A 59 7.78 2.40 11.51
CA ARG A 59 8.36 3.51 12.30
C ARG A 59 7.90 4.87 11.79
N VAL A 60 7.89 5.07 10.47
CA VAL A 60 7.40 6.33 9.86
C VAL A 60 5.92 6.56 10.18
N LEU A 61 5.11 5.50 10.14
CA LEU A 61 3.69 5.59 10.50
C LEU A 61 3.47 5.87 12.00
N ASP A 62 4.34 5.35 12.87
CA ASP A 62 4.31 5.63 14.30
C ASP A 62 4.58 7.13 14.58
N GLU A 63 5.46 7.79 13.83
CA GLU A 63 5.73 9.24 13.93
C GLU A 63 4.55 10.10 13.47
N ILE A 64 3.78 9.64 12.47
CA ILE A 64 2.58 10.34 11.98
C ILE A 64 1.44 10.25 13.00
N GLY A 65 1.39 9.16 13.76
CA GLY A 65 0.40 8.95 14.81
C GLY A 65 -0.89 8.27 14.33
N PRO A 66 -1.99 8.39 15.09
CA PRO A 66 -3.14 7.48 15.02
C PRO A 66 -3.93 7.55 13.70
N THR A 67 -3.75 8.60 12.90
CA THR A 67 -4.41 8.78 11.59
C THR A 67 -4.23 7.58 10.65
N LEU A 68 -3.07 6.90 10.73
CA LEU A 68 -2.72 5.78 9.86
C LEU A 68 -2.72 4.43 10.59
N LEU A 69 -3.35 4.34 11.77
CA LEU A 69 -3.32 3.14 12.60
C LEU A 69 -3.85 1.89 11.88
N VAL A 70 -4.93 2.02 11.10
CA VAL A 70 -5.51 0.89 10.35
C VAL A 70 -4.52 0.36 9.31
N LEU A 71 -3.86 1.26 8.57
CA LEU A 71 -2.83 0.88 7.60
C LEU A 71 -1.63 0.23 8.31
N ARG A 72 -1.18 0.81 9.42
CA ARG A 72 -0.09 0.27 10.24
C ARG A 72 -0.39 -1.17 10.69
N GLN A 73 -1.61 -1.45 11.16
CA GLN A 73 -2.04 -2.79 11.57
C GLN A 73 -2.04 -3.78 10.40
N ASP A 74 -2.53 -3.37 9.22
CA ASP A 74 -2.52 -4.21 8.01
C ASP A 74 -1.08 -4.56 7.60
N ILE A 75 -0.18 -3.57 7.55
CA ILE A 75 1.25 -3.78 7.25
C ILE A 75 1.87 -4.78 8.24
N GLN A 76 1.62 -4.61 9.54
CA GLN A 76 2.15 -5.53 10.56
C GLN A 76 1.66 -6.97 10.35
N GLN A 77 0.38 -7.16 10.04
CA GLN A 77 -0.18 -8.50 9.76
C GLN A 77 0.41 -9.12 8.49
N ASN A 78 0.66 -8.32 7.47
CA ASN A 78 1.28 -8.79 6.22
C ASN A 78 2.76 -9.13 6.40
N ILE A 79 3.51 -8.34 7.20
CA ILE A 79 4.87 -8.66 7.63
C ILE A 79 4.90 -10.00 8.35
N GLN A 80 4.05 -10.18 9.37
CA GLN A 80 4.03 -11.42 10.15
C GLN A 80 3.76 -12.63 9.26
N ARG A 81 2.82 -12.51 8.31
CA ARG A 81 2.50 -13.59 7.37
C ARG A 81 3.69 -14.05 6.53
N LEU A 82 4.53 -13.12 6.08
CA LEU A 82 5.74 -13.47 5.32
C LEU A 82 6.86 -14.00 6.22
N GLN A 83 6.95 -13.54 7.46
CA GLN A 83 7.88 -14.10 8.45
C GLN A 83 7.51 -15.54 8.79
N ASP A 84 6.24 -15.82 9.06
CA ASP A 84 5.74 -17.17 9.34
C ASP A 84 6.06 -18.12 8.16
N LEU A 85 5.96 -17.64 6.92
CA LEU A 85 6.32 -18.44 5.74
C LEU A 85 7.84 -18.70 5.69
N LEU A 86 8.67 -17.69 5.92
CA LEU A 86 10.13 -17.84 5.95
C LEU A 86 10.61 -18.80 7.05
N GLU A 87 9.90 -18.87 8.18
CA GLU A 87 10.20 -19.82 9.25
C GLU A 87 9.99 -21.28 8.82
N THR A 88 9.11 -21.54 7.84
CA THR A 88 8.90 -22.89 7.31
C THR A 88 10.02 -23.37 6.40
N ASP A 89 10.58 -22.49 5.56
CA ASP A 89 11.73 -22.78 4.69
C ASP A 89 12.37 -21.47 4.19
N SER A 90 13.38 -20.99 4.92
CA SER A 90 14.02 -19.70 4.64
C SER A 90 14.78 -19.66 3.32
N SER A 91 15.29 -20.81 2.87
CA SER A 91 16.04 -20.93 1.61
C SER A 91 15.09 -20.84 0.42
N LYS A 92 14.00 -21.61 0.46
CA LYS A 92 12.98 -21.62 -0.59
C LYS A 92 12.27 -20.27 -0.73
N TYR A 93 11.94 -19.64 0.39
CA TYR A 93 11.14 -18.41 0.42
C TYR A 93 11.97 -17.12 0.48
N ALA A 94 13.28 -17.20 0.26
CA ALA A 94 14.16 -16.03 0.15
C ALA A 94 13.77 -15.09 -1.02
N SER A 95 13.17 -15.64 -2.08
CA SER A 95 12.72 -14.88 -3.25
C SER A 95 11.20 -14.67 -3.25
N LEU A 96 10.75 -13.43 -3.45
CA LEU A 96 9.34 -13.11 -3.62
C LEU A 96 8.72 -13.85 -4.80
N THR A 97 9.48 -14.05 -5.88
CA THR A 97 9.01 -14.83 -7.04
C THR A 97 8.77 -16.29 -6.71
N ALA A 98 9.56 -16.90 -5.82
CA ALA A 98 9.35 -18.28 -5.41
C ALA A 98 8.03 -18.44 -4.63
N ILE A 99 7.74 -17.50 -3.74
CA ILE A 99 6.48 -17.45 -2.98
C ILE A 99 5.27 -17.34 -3.94
N VAL A 100 5.34 -16.40 -4.88
CA VAL A 100 4.23 -16.15 -5.83
C VAL A 100 4.03 -17.34 -6.76
N THR A 101 5.10 -17.87 -7.35
CA THR A 101 5.04 -19.01 -8.27
C THR A 101 4.40 -20.22 -7.58
N GLU A 102 4.83 -20.56 -6.36
CA GLU A 102 4.25 -21.69 -5.65
C GLU A 102 2.76 -21.50 -5.36
N GLU A 103 2.34 -20.32 -4.86
CA GLU A 103 0.91 -20.10 -4.61
C GLU A 103 0.07 -20.11 -5.90
N VAL A 104 0.64 -19.71 -7.04
CA VAL A 104 0.00 -19.82 -8.36
C VAL A 104 -0.17 -21.28 -8.76
N GLU A 105 0.89 -22.08 -8.66
CA GLU A 105 0.88 -23.51 -8.98
C GLU A 105 -0.11 -24.29 -8.10
N GLN A 106 -0.19 -23.94 -6.81
CA GLN A 106 -1.13 -24.54 -5.87
C GLN A 106 -2.56 -23.95 -5.97
N GLY A 107 -2.76 -22.90 -6.76
CA GLY A 107 -4.05 -22.21 -6.89
C GLY A 107 -4.51 -21.51 -5.59
N THR A 108 -3.59 -21.18 -4.69
CA THR A 108 -3.88 -20.65 -3.34
C THR A 108 -3.82 -19.12 -3.25
N VAL A 109 -3.39 -18.43 -4.31
CA VAL A 109 -3.25 -16.95 -4.36
C VAL A 109 -4.49 -16.17 -3.89
N LYS A 110 -5.69 -16.73 -4.06
CA LYS A 110 -6.96 -16.06 -3.69
C LYS A 110 -7.39 -16.31 -2.25
N LYS A 111 -6.70 -17.19 -1.52
CA LYS A 111 -7.01 -17.43 -0.11
C LYS A 111 -6.84 -16.12 0.67
N THR A 112 -7.70 -15.90 1.66
CA THR A 112 -7.68 -14.69 2.50
C THR A 112 -6.32 -14.46 3.16
N LYS A 113 -5.61 -15.54 3.51
CA LYS A 113 -4.27 -15.52 4.10
C LYS A 113 -3.14 -15.84 3.09
N SER A 114 -3.31 -15.51 1.79
CA SER A 114 -2.24 -15.70 0.79
C SER A 114 -1.05 -14.78 1.04
N CYS A 115 0.15 -15.31 0.87
CA CYS A 115 1.41 -14.57 0.96
C CYS A 115 1.60 -13.66 -0.25
N THR A 116 1.17 -14.07 -1.45
CA THR A 116 1.13 -13.21 -2.64
C THR A 116 0.29 -11.96 -2.39
N ARG A 117 -0.87 -12.09 -1.74
CA ARG A 117 -1.68 -10.93 -1.36
C ARG A 117 -0.96 -10.02 -0.36
N ALA A 118 -0.26 -10.59 0.62
CA ALA A 118 0.53 -9.84 1.57
C ALA A 118 1.65 -9.04 0.87
N ILE A 119 2.39 -9.67 -0.06
CA ILE A 119 3.44 -9.02 -0.86
C ILE A 119 2.85 -7.80 -1.59
N ILE A 120 1.72 -7.97 -2.28
CA ILE A 120 1.06 -6.90 -3.03
C ILE A 120 0.66 -5.72 -2.10
N TRP A 121 0.06 -6.02 -0.94
CA TRP A 121 -0.35 -4.97 0.00
C TRP A 121 0.83 -4.23 0.62
N LEU A 122 1.93 -4.93 0.92
CA LEU A 122 3.16 -4.30 1.40
C LEU A 122 3.75 -3.36 0.33
N SER A 123 3.88 -3.82 -0.92
CA SER A 123 4.38 -2.96 -2.01
C SER A 123 3.54 -1.71 -2.23
N ARG A 124 2.20 -1.84 -2.17
CA ARG A 124 1.29 -0.69 -2.27
C ARG A 124 1.40 0.27 -1.09
N SER A 125 1.60 -0.28 0.11
CA SER A 125 1.84 0.52 1.31
C SER A 125 3.14 1.32 1.19
N ILE A 126 4.18 0.73 0.60
CA ILE A 126 5.43 1.45 0.32
C ILE A 126 5.22 2.58 -0.69
N SER A 127 4.48 2.33 -1.78
CA SER A 127 4.14 3.38 -2.75
C SER A 127 3.33 4.53 -2.14
N PHE A 128 2.35 4.22 -1.30
CA PHE A 128 1.60 5.23 -0.52
C PHE A 128 2.55 6.08 0.33
N SER A 129 3.49 5.44 1.01
CA SER A 129 4.39 6.09 1.95
C SER A 129 5.41 6.98 1.27
N LYS A 130 5.94 6.54 0.12
CA LYS A 130 6.76 7.38 -0.77
C LYS A 130 5.98 8.64 -1.18
N CYS A 131 4.74 8.48 -1.66
CA CYS A 131 3.90 9.61 -2.05
C CYS A 131 3.59 10.55 -0.86
N LEU A 132 3.33 9.99 0.31
CA LEU A 132 3.07 10.74 1.54
C LEU A 132 4.27 11.59 1.95
N MET A 133 5.46 10.99 2.02
CA MET A 133 6.71 11.68 2.37
C MET A 133 7.06 12.77 1.36
N GLU A 134 6.92 12.49 0.06
CA GLU A 134 7.14 13.50 -0.98
C GLU A 134 6.20 14.71 -0.83
N ARG A 135 4.94 14.47 -0.45
CA ARG A 135 3.96 15.55 -0.23
C ARG A 135 4.24 16.33 1.04
N LEU A 136 4.60 15.66 2.15
CA LEU A 136 5.02 16.32 3.38
C LEU A 136 6.18 17.30 3.17
N LEU A 137 7.12 16.97 2.27
CA LEU A 137 8.25 17.83 1.95
C LEU A 137 7.91 18.98 0.99
N LYS A 138 6.91 18.82 0.13
CA LYS A 138 6.61 19.75 -0.97
C LYS A 138 5.43 20.68 -0.72
N ALA A 139 4.55 20.35 0.24
CA ALA A 139 3.31 21.07 0.49
C ALA A 139 3.16 21.42 1.99
N PRO A 140 4.08 22.20 2.59
CA PRO A 140 4.03 22.58 4.01
C PRO A 140 2.79 23.40 4.39
N GLU A 141 2.09 23.98 3.41
CA GLU A 141 0.85 24.73 3.58
C GLU A 141 -0.39 23.86 3.80
N LEU A 142 -0.34 22.58 3.42
CA LEU A 142 -1.45 21.66 3.56
C LEU A 142 -1.46 21.03 4.95
N SER A 143 -2.66 20.74 5.45
CA SER A 143 -2.80 19.93 6.66
C SER A 143 -2.33 18.49 6.41
N LEU A 144 -1.88 17.82 7.46
CA LEU A 144 -1.52 16.39 7.41
C LEU A 144 -2.67 15.53 6.83
N SER A 145 -3.91 15.91 7.15
CA SER A 145 -5.13 15.24 6.70
C SER A 145 -5.29 15.30 5.18
N GLU A 146 -5.10 16.49 4.59
CA GLU A 146 -5.15 16.70 3.14
C GLU A 146 -4.02 15.94 2.43
N ILE A 147 -2.80 16.02 2.97
CA ILE A 147 -1.63 15.32 2.43
C ILE A 147 -1.85 13.80 2.41
N VAL A 148 -2.39 13.23 3.50
CA VAL A 148 -2.74 11.81 3.61
C VAL A 148 -3.85 11.44 2.62
N GLU A 149 -4.92 12.23 2.54
CA GLU A 149 -6.04 11.97 1.63
C GLU A 149 -5.60 11.97 0.17
N GLU A 150 -4.74 12.92 -0.20
CA GLU A 150 -4.20 13.01 -1.53
C GLU A 150 -3.24 11.85 -1.87
N ALA A 151 -2.37 11.45 -0.93
CA ALA A 151 -1.50 10.28 -1.11
C ALA A 151 -2.32 9.00 -1.25
N TYR A 152 -3.36 8.85 -0.43
CA TYR A 152 -4.30 7.73 -0.47
C TYR A 152 -5.02 7.66 -1.82
N ALA A 153 -5.56 8.79 -2.29
CA ALA A 153 -6.28 8.89 -3.56
C ALA A 153 -5.41 8.48 -4.75
N LYS A 154 -4.12 8.84 -4.73
CA LYS A 154 -3.16 8.52 -5.79
C LYS A 154 -2.69 7.06 -5.77
N THR A 155 -2.72 6.38 -4.63
CA THR A 155 -2.02 5.09 -4.47
C THR A 155 -2.94 3.93 -4.04
N LEU A 156 -3.53 3.98 -2.85
CA LEU A 156 -4.30 2.86 -2.27
C LEU A 156 -5.77 2.83 -2.75
N LYS A 157 -6.35 4.00 -3.04
CA LYS A 157 -7.77 4.13 -3.41
C LYS A 157 -8.22 3.24 -4.58
N PRO A 158 -7.45 3.02 -5.65
CA PRO A 158 -7.84 2.11 -6.73
C PRO A 158 -8.00 0.64 -6.30
N TRP A 159 -7.34 0.25 -5.21
CA TRP A 159 -7.23 -1.14 -4.75
C TRP A 159 -8.15 -1.47 -3.58
N HIS A 160 -8.48 -0.46 -2.80
CA HIS A 160 -9.57 -0.54 -1.87
C HIS A 160 -10.89 -0.47 -2.65
N GLY A 161 -11.75 -1.48 -2.50
CA GLY A 161 -13.11 -1.41 -3.03
C GLY A 161 -13.92 -0.25 -2.42
N TRP A 162 -15.24 -0.26 -2.59
CA TRP A 162 -16.15 0.80 -2.11
C TRP A 162 -16.15 1.04 -0.57
N ILE A 163 -15.42 0.23 0.23
CA ILE A 163 -15.29 0.34 1.68
C ILE A 163 -13.81 0.45 2.06
N SER A 164 -13.24 1.65 2.00
CA SER A 164 -12.03 1.99 2.78
C SER A 164 -12.03 3.45 3.24
N SER A 165 -12.90 4.29 2.69
CA SER A 165 -13.10 5.67 3.19
C SER A 165 -13.80 5.77 4.57
N ALA A 166 -14.23 4.66 5.17
CA ALA A 166 -14.98 4.69 6.43
C ALA A 166 -14.09 4.96 7.66
N ALA A 167 -12.79 4.63 7.61
CA ALA A 167 -11.88 4.87 8.73
C ALA A 167 -11.55 6.36 8.93
N TYR A 168 -11.75 7.21 7.91
CA TYR A 168 -11.38 8.63 7.96
C TYR A 168 -12.51 9.57 8.40
N LYS A 169 -13.76 9.30 7.98
CA LYS A 169 -14.90 10.21 8.24
C LYS A 169 -15.25 10.39 9.73
N LEU A 170 -14.76 9.52 10.62
CA LEU A 170 -15.03 9.61 12.06
C LEU A 170 -14.01 10.44 12.83
N SER A 171 -12.86 10.80 12.25
CA SER A 171 -11.84 11.62 12.94
C SER A 171 -11.94 13.12 12.65
N GLY A 172 -12.66 13.54 11.60
CA GLY A 172 -12.73 14.94 11.16
C GLY A 172 -14.00 15.71 11.58
N SER A 173 -14.90 15.12 12.37
CA SER A 173 -16.20 15.74 12.68
C SER A 173 -16.24 16.52 14.00
N ASN A 174 -15.10 16.84 14.60
CA ASN A 174 -15.07 17.59 15.86
C ASN A 174 -14.14 18.82 15.81
N GLU A 175 -14.15 19.56 14.70
CA GLU A 175 -13.63 20.93 14.67
C GLU A 175 -14.83 21.89 14.74
N ALA A 176 -14.88 22.65 15.83
CA ALA A 176 -16.00 23.50 16.22
C ALA A 176 -16.37 24.53 15.14
N ARG A 177 -17.63 24.51 14.69
CA ARG A 177 -18.22 25.62 13.93
C ARG A 177 -18.32 26.86 14.85
N PRO A 178 -17.80 28.04 14.47
CA PRO A 178 -17.93 29.22 15.31
C PRO A 178 -19.40 29.66 15.35
N ARG A 179 -19.94 29.84 16.56
CA ARG A 179 -21.25 30.47 16.78
C ARG A 179 -21.22 31.86 16.13
N LYS A 180 -22.04 32.08 15.09
CA LYS A 180 -22.31 33.44 14.62
C LYS A 180 -22.97 34.21 15.76
N ARG A 181 -22.27 35.22 16.25
CA ARG A 181 -22.78 36.21 17.20
C ARG A 181 -23.89 36.99 16.46
N GLY A 182 -25.11 36.89 16.94
CA GLY A 182 -26.24 37.65 16.39
C GLY A 182 -26.03 39.14 16.66
N SER A 183 -25.95 39.93 15.59
CA SER A 183 -26.04 41.38 15.67
C SER A 183 -27.50 41.75 15.84
N HIS A 184 -27.91 42.12 17.06
CA HIS A 184 -29.14 42.88 17.25
C HIS A 184 -28.90 44.29 16.71
N SER A 185 -29.62 44.67 15.66
CA SER A 185 -29.81 46.06 15.26
C SER A 185 -31.25 46.42 15.62
N ALA A 186 -31.43 47.05 16.78
CA ALA A 186 -32.68 47.72 17.10
C ALA A 186 -32.68 49.08 16.38
N ALA A 187 -33.62 49.26 15.47
CA ALA A 187 -33.94 50.55 14.89
C ALA A 187 -34.84 51.30 15.87
N ASP A 188 -34.35 52.44 16.37
CA ASP A 188 -35.16 53.53 16.89
C ASP A 188 -35.41 54.50 15.72
N GLY A 189 -36.66 54.91 15.52
CA GLY A 189 -37.08 55.88 14.52
C GLY A 189 -38.51 55.66 14.04
#